data_AF-A0AAE2BWT6-F1
#
_entry.id   AF-A0AAE2BWT6-F1
#
_cell.length_a   1.000
_cell.length_b   1.000
_cell.length_c   1.000
_cell.angle_alpha   90.00
_cell.angle_beta   90.00
_cell.angle_gamma   90.00
#
_symmetry.space_group_name_H-M   'P 1'
#
loop_
_entity.id
_entity.type
_entity.pdbx_description
1 polymer ?
#
loop_
_entity_poly.entity_id
_entity_poly.type
_entity_poly.pdbx_seq_one_letter_code
_entity_poly.pdbx_strand_id
1 'polypeptide(L)'
;MQIGQLSTVPPKQRTEEALAQAIKSMESLEPAVFRGGFILEKITGPISTGHLALRNRNPNDNPSVTFNYFSHPQDLRRCVRGLQLIENVVESRAFSPFRYDYLSLPALLNMTAAAPVNLLPRHANVSTSLEQFCRDTVMTIWHYHGGCQVGRVVDGEYRVHGVDALRVVDGSTFHYSPGTNPQATVMMLGR
;
A
#
# COMPACT_ATOMS: atom_id res chain seq x y z
N MET A 1 4.85 4.16 19.27
CA MET A 1 4.03 3.66 18.15
C MET A 1 4.98 3.21 17.02
N GLN A 2 5.72 2.10 17.19
CA GLN A 2 6.70 1.59 16.21
C GLN A 2 6.14 0.52 15.27
N ILE A 3 4.87 0.12 15.46
CA ILE A 3 4.28 -1.05 14.80
C ILE A 3 4.04 -0.86 13.29
N GLY A 4 3.94 0.40 12.82
CA GLY A 4 3.78 0.71 11.39
C GLY A 4 5.06 0.53 10.57
N GLN A 5 6.24 0.47 11.21
CA GLN A 5 7.54 0.35 10.55
C GLN A 5 7.97 -1.11 10.30
N LEU A 6 7.20 -2.10 10.76
CA LEU A 6 7.43 -3.53 10.51
C LEU A 6 6.66 -4.05 9.28
N SER A 7 6.46 -3.20 8.26
CA SER A 7 5.72 -3.55 7.04
C SER A 7 6.44 -4.58 6.16
N THR A 8 7.74 -4.82 6.38
CA THR A 8 8.57 -5.71 5.56
C THR A 8 8.71 -7.12 6.11
N VAL A 9 8.31 -7.39 7.36
CA VAL A 9 8.38 -8.73 7.97
C VAL A 9 6.98 -9.30 8.18
N PRO A 10 6.58 -10.36 7.45
CA PRO A 10 5.29 -11.01 7.61
C PRO A 10 5.07 -11.46 9.07
N PRO A 11 3.84 -11.38 9.63
CA PRO A 11 3.59 -11.67 11.04
C PRO A 11 4.16 -13.00 11.54
N LYS A 12 4.07 -14.07 10.73
CA LYS A 12 4.61 -15.41 11.06
C LYS A 12 6.12 -15.52 10.98
N GLN A 13 6.79 -14.52 10.39
CA GLN A 13 8.24 -14.46 10.21
C GLN A 13 8.88 -13.41 11.13
N ARG A 14 8.10 -12.80 12.05
CA ARG A 14 8.60 -11.86 13.06
C ARG A 14 9.28 -12.59 14.21
N THR A 15 10.39 -13.26 13.90
CA THR A 15 11.30 -13.82 14.92
C THR A 15 12.02 -12.68 15.65
N GLU A 16 12.59 -12.96 16.82
CA GLU A 16 13.41 -11.98 17.56
C GLU A 16 14.57 -11.46 16.69
N GLU A 17 15.22 -12.33 15.93
CA GLU A 17 16.29 -11.96 14.99
C GLU A 17 15.81 -11.04 13.88
N ALA A 18 14.65 -11.33 13.26
CA ALA A 18 14.10 -10.50 12.19
C ALA A 18 13.68 -9.12 12.72
N LEU A 19 13.15 -9.06 13.95
CA LEU A 19 12.82 -7.82 14.63
C LEU A 19 14.10 -7.03 14.97
N ALA A 20 15.14 -7.69 15.49
CA ALA A 20 16.42 -7.06 15.78
C ALA A 20 17.09 -6.50 14.52
N GLN A 21 17.03 -7.22 13.40
CA GLN A 21 17.55 -6.74 12.12
C GLN A 21 16.74 -5.55 11.57
N ALA A 22 15.42 -5.56 11.74
CA ALA A 22 14.58 -4.42 11.38
C ALA A 22 14.89 -3.18 12.25
N ILE A 23 15.07 -3.37 13.56
CA ILE A 23 15.48 -2.31 14.50
C ILE A 23 16.84 -1.74 14.09
N LYS A 24 17.84 -2.59 13.85
CA LYS A 24 19.18 -2.17 13.40
C LYS A 24 19.12 -1.39 12.08
N SER A 25 18.26 -1.81 11.16
CA SER A 25 18.06 -1.12 9.89
C SER A 25 17.43 0.25 10.10
N MET A 26 16.47 0.37 11.01
CA MET A 26 15.89 1.67 11.41
C MET A 26 16.92 2.57 12.10
N GLU A 27 17.74 2.04 13.01
CA GLU A 27 18.80 2.79 13.71
C GLU A 27 19.90 3.29 12.77
N SER A 28 20.09 2.65 11.62
CA SER A 28 21.02 3.09 10.57
C SER A 28 20.51 4.27 9.74
N LEU A 29 19.24 4.65 9.89
CA LEU A 29 18.68 5.82 9.21
C LEU A 29 19.12 7.10 9.91
N GLU A 30 19.40 8.16 9.15
CA GLU A 30 19.77 9.44 9.73
C GLU A 30 18.69 9.95 10.70
N PRO A 31 19.07 10.53 11.86
CA PRO A 31 18.11 11.06 12.84
C PRO A 31 17.11 12.07 12.27
N ALA A 32 17.48 12.77 11.18
CA ALA A 32 16.61 13.69 10.46
C ALA A 32 15.36 12.99 9.87
N VAL A 33 15.47 11.71 9.50
CA VAL A 33 14.35 10.88 9.01
C VAL A 33 13.28 10.72 10.08
N PHE A 34 13.66 10.63 11.36
CA PHE A 34 12.74 10.50 12.49
C PHE A 34 12.16 11.83 12.99
N ARG A 35 12.69 12.96 12.51
CA ARG A 35 12.15 14.31 12.79
C ARG A 35 11.25 14.83 11.65
N GLY A 36 11.08 14.04 10.59
CA GLY A 36 10.22 14.36 9.44
C GLY A 36 8.83 13.73 9.52
N GLY A 37 7.95 14.16 8.61
CA GLY A 37 6.63 13.57 8.38
C GLY A 37 6.57 12.85 7.03
N PHE A 38 5.60 11.96 6.87
CA PHE A 38 5.31 11.29 5.60
C PHE A 38 4.02 11.83 4.98
N ILE A 39 4.03 12.06 3.67
CA ILE A 39 2.82 12.27 2.87
C ILE A 39 2.58 10.98 2.09
N LEU A 40 1.44 10.33 2.33
CA LEU A 40 1.06 9.09 1.64
C LEU A 40 0.01 9.39 0.58
N GLU A 41 0.26 8.91 -0.64
CA GLU A 41 -0.69 8.93 -1.74
C GLU A 41 -1.34 7.55 -1.89
N LYS A 42 -2.67 7.53 -1.97
CA LYS A 42 -3.44 6.34 -2.33
C LYS A 42 -4.06 6.58 -3.70
N ILE A 43 -3.64 5.80 -4.70
CA ILE A 43 -4.35 5.77 -5.97
C ILE A 43 -5.79 5.29 -5.77
N THR A 44 -6.75 6.06 -6.30
CA THR A 44 -8.17 5.70 -6.22
C THR A 44 -8.51 4.62 -7.23
N GLY A 45 -9.19 3.56 -6.79
CA GLY A 45 -9.76 2.52 -7.64
C GLY A 45 -8.76 1.96 -8.65
N PRO A 46 -7.70 1.27 -8.20
CA PRO A 46 -6.73 0.67 -9.12
C PRO A 46 -7.45 -0.21 -10.13
N ILE A 47 -7.03 -0.11 -11.39
CA ILE A 47 -7.55 -0.97 -12.46
C ILE A 47 -6.77 -2.29 -12.46
N SER A 48 -5.50 -2.23 -12.07
CA SER A 48 -4.64 -3.38 -11.84
C SER A 48 -5.27 -4.31 -10.81
N THR A 49 -5.41 -5.58 -11.18
CA THR A 49 -5.89 -6.65 -10.30
C THR A 49 -4.88 -7.79 -10.27
N GLY A 50 -4.87 -8.56 -9.19
CA GLY A 50 -4.11 -9.80 -9.14
C GLY A 50 -4.96 -11.00 -8.74
N HIS A 51 -4.33 -11.97 -8.12
CA HIS A 51 -4.92 -13.29 -7.89
C HIS A 51 -4.58 -13.79 -6.48
N LEU A 52 -5.53 -14.49 -5.87
CA LEU A 52 -5.36 -15.20 -4.61
C LEU A 52 -5.53 -16.70 -4.88
N ALA A 53 -4.58 -17.50 -4.42
CA ALA A 53 -4.66 -18.96 -4.50
C ALA A 53 -4.22 -19.62 -3.20
N LEU A 54 -4.85 -20.76 -2.89
CA LEU A 54 -4.39 -21.64 -1.83
C LEU A 54 -3.04 -22.25 -2.21
N ARG A 55 -2.10 -22.28 -1.28
CA ARG A 55 -0.81 -22.96 -1.47
C ARG A 55 -0.87 -24.43 -1.07
N ASN A 56 -1.74 -24.75 -0.12
CA ASN A 56 -1.95 -26.08 0.43
C ASN A 56 -3.35 -26.15 1.06
N ARG A 57 -3.68 -27.27 1.72
CA ARG A 57 -4.98 -27.49 2.36
C ARG A 57 -5.06 -27.04 3.82
N ASN A 58 -3.95 -26.56 4.41
CA ASN A 58 -3.92 -26.11 5.79
C ASN A 58 -4.51 -24.70 5.91
N PRO A 59 -5.67 -24.51 6.56
CA PRO A 59 -6.30 -23.20 6.67
C PRO A 59 -5.50 -22.22 7.53
N ASN A 60 -4.55 -22.72 8.33
CA ASN A 60 -3.67 -21.87 9.10
C ASN A 60 -2.55 -21.26 8.27
N ASP A 61 -2.30 -21.71 7.03
CA ASP A 61 -1.24 -21.17 6.17
C ASP A 61 -1.74 -20.01 5.31
N ASN A 62 -0.88 -19.00 5.08
CA ASN A 62 -1.28 -17.86 4.26
C ASN A 62 -1.40 -18.27 2.78
N PRO A 63 -2.43 -17.79 2.05
CA PRO A 63 -2.52 -18.02 0.60
C PRO A 63 -1.39 -17.27 -0.14
N SER A 64 -1.16 -17.64 -1.41
CA SER A 64 -0.43 -16.75 -2.32
C SER A 64 -1.36 -15.63 -2.76
N VAL A 65 -0.84 -14.40 -2.80
CA VAL A 65 -1.57 -13.22 -3.25
C VAL A 65 -0.66 -12.42 -4.17
N THR A 66 -1.19 -12.01 -5.32
CA THR A 66 -0.61 -10.97 -6.17
C THR A 66 -1.61 -9.83 -6.31
N PHE A 67 -1.10 -8.61 -6.47
CA PHE A 67 -1.93 -7.44 -6.80
C PHE A 67 -1.59 -6.86 -8.17
N ASN A 68 -0.43 -7.22 -8.73
CA ASN A 68 0.09 -6.73 -10.00
C ASN A 68 0.09 -5.19 -10.08
N TYR A 69 0.60 -4.52 -9.04
CA TYR A 69 0.67 -3.05 -8.97
C TYR A 69 1.22 -2.46 -10.28
N PHE A 70 0.51 -1.48 -10.84
CA PHE A 70 0.85 -0.82 -12.10
C PHE A 70 0.91 -1.72 -13.35
N SER A 71 0.30 -2.90 -13.32
CA SER A 71 0.09 -3.70 -14.54
C SER A 71 -0.77 -2.97 -15.56
N HIS A 72 -1.78 -2.23 -15.11
CA HIS A 72 -2.52 -1.32 -15.97
C HIS A 72 -1.85 0.07 -16.00
N PRO A 73 -1.48 0.61 -17.18
CA PRO A 73 -0.64 1.81 -17.27
C PRO A 73 -1.32 3.07 -16.74
N GLN A 74 -2.66 3.11 -16.65
CA GLN A 74 -3.38 4.23 -16.05
C GLN A 74 -3.13 4.37 -14.55
N ASP A 75 -2.86 3.29 -13.84
CA ASP A 75 -2.57 3.36 -12.40
C ASP A 75 -1.22 4.04 -12.16
N LEU A 76 -0.22 3.74 -12.99
CA LEU A 76 1.08 4.41 -12.92
C LEU A 76 0.94 5.90 -13.23
N ARG A 77 0.20 6.24 -14.29
CA ARG A 77 -0.08 7.65 -14.63
C ARG A 77 -0.82 8.38 -13.49
N ARG A 78 -1.69 7.71 -12.75
CA ARG A 78 -2.36 8.27 -11.57
C ARG A 78 -1.35 8.53 -10.45
N CYS A 79 -0.49 7.57 -10.13
CA CYS A 79 0.58 7.73 -9.13
C CYS A 79 1.49 8.92 -9.49
N VAL A 80 1.96 9.01 -10.73
CA VAL A 80 2.82 10.13 -11.18
C VAL A 80 2.13 11.49 -10.99
N ARG A 81 0.85 11.61 -11.38
CA ARG A 81 0.08 12.86 -11.15
C ARG A 81 -0.12 13.15 -9.67
N GLY A 82 -0.32 12.13 -8.84
CA GLY A 82 -0.39 12.26 -7.39
C GLY A 82 0.90 12.82 -6.80
N LEU A 83 2.06 12.31 -7.26
CA LEU A 83 3.36 12.82 -6.84
C LEU A 83 3.60 14.26 -7.29
N GLN A 84 3.25 14.62 -8.53
CA GLN A 84 3.33 16.01 -9.00
C GLN A 84 2.47 16.96 -8.14
N LEU A 85 1.29 16.50 -7.70
CA LEU A 85 0.47 17.27 -6.77
C LEU A 85 1.15 17.41 -5.40
N ILE A 86 1.77 16.35 -4.89
CA ILE A 86 2.52 16.38 -3.62
C ILE A 86 3.70 17.35 -3.72
N GLU A 87 4.45 17.33 -4.82
CA GLU A 87 5.53 18.29 -5.09
C GLU A 87 5.03 19.74 -4.99
N ASN A 88 3.90 20.03 -5.65
CA ASN A 88 3.27 21.36 -5.59
C ASN A 88 2.81 21.74 -4.17
N VAL A 89 2.31 20.77 -3.39
CA VAL A 89 1.92 21.00 -1.99
C VAL A 89 3.15 21.32 -1.14
N VAL A 90 4.23 20.56 -1.29
CA VAL A 90 5.48 20.75 -0.54
C VAL A 90 6.15 22.09 -0.86
N GLU A 91 6.09 22.54 -2.11
CA GLU A 91 6.63 23.84 -2.54
C GLU A 91 5.66 25.01 -2.26
N SER A 92 4.46 24.75 -1.76
CA SER A 92 3.49 25.80 -1.48
C SER A 92 3.92 26.68 -0.30
N ARG A 93 3.51 27.95 -0.31
CA ARG A 93 3.72 28.88 0.81
C ARG A 93 3.18 28.33 2.13
N ALA A 94 2.04 27.64 2.10
CA ALA A 94 1.42 27.07 3.30
C ALA A 94 2.30 25.98 3.93
N PHE A 95 3.08 25.25 3.12
CA PHE A 95 3.96 24.19 3.59
C PHE A 95 5.37 24.67 3.96
N SER A 96 5.72 25.92 3.63
CA SER A 96 7.04 26.50 3.93
C SER A 96 7.52 26.36 5.38
N PRO A 97 6.67 26.44 6.44
CA PRO A 97 7.13 26.26 7.82
C PRO A 97 7.57 24.82 8.15
N PHE A 98 7.23 23.85 7.29
CA PHE A 98 7.52 22.42 7.47
C PHE A 98 8.63 21.92 6.54
N ARG A 99 9.25 22.80 5.75
CA ARG A 99 10.36 22.48 4.84
C ARG A 99 11.67 23.01 5.41
N TYR A 100 12.74 22.25 5.20
CA TYR A 100 14.09 22.75 5.40
C TYR A 100 14.60 23.37 4.10
N ASP A 101 15.10 24.61 4.17
CA ASP A 101 15.55 25.33 2.97
C ASP A 101 16.67 24.64 2.21
N TYR A 102 17.49 23.85 2.90
CA TYR A 102 18.59 23.09 2.31
C TYR A 102 18.17 21.74 1.70
N LEU A 103 16.91 21.30 1.88
CA LEU A 103 16.39 20.07 1.29
C LEU A 103 15.58 20.37 0.03
N SER A 104 16.06 19.88 -1.11
CA SER A 104 15.36 19.93 -2.39
C SER A 104 14.37 18.76 -2.53
N LEU A 105 13.35 18.91 -3.38
CA LEU A 105 12.42 17.82 -3.71
C LEU A 105 13.14 16.53 -4.16
N PRO A 106 14.13 16.56 -5.08
CA PRO A 106 14.90 15.35 -5.41
C PRO A 106 15.60 14.71 -4.21
N ALA A 107 16.10 15.51 -3.25
CA ALA A 107 16.68 14.97 -2.02
C ALA A 107 15.62 14.27 -1.16
N LEU A 108 14.42 14.84 -1.02
CA LEU A 108 13.30 14.23 -0.30
C LEU A 108 12.83 12.90 -0.93
N LEU A 109 12.75 12.86 -2.27
CA LEU A 109 12.42 11.64 -3.00
C LEU A 109 13.51 10.59 -2.79
N ASN A 110 14.79 10.95 -2.88
CA ASN A 110 15.88 10.02 -2.61
C ASN A 110 15.86 9.46 -1.18
N MET A 111 15.59 10.30 -0.18
CA MET A 111 15.42 9.83 1.20
C MET A 111 14.25 8.84 1.32
N THR A 112 13.13 9.12 0.64
CA THR A 112 11.96 8.23 0.64
C THR A 112 12.27 6.89 -0.05
N ALA A 113 12.94 6.92 -1.20
CA ALA A 113 13.37 5.72 -1.92
C ALA A 113 14.43 4.91 -1.15
N ALA A 114 15.20 5.56 -0.26
CA ALA A 114 16.14 4.92 0.65
C ALA A 114 15.44 4.25 1.85
N ALA A 115 14.21 4.64 2.19
CA ALA A 115 13.49 4.05 3.31
C ALA A 115 13.00 2.61 2.98
N PRO A 116 13.03 1.67 3.95
CA PRO A 116 12.58 0.28 3.78
C PRO A 116 11.05 0.16 3.77
N VAL A 117 10.41 0.73 2.76
CA VAL A 117 8.94 0.80 2.66
C VAL A 117 8.30 -0.45 2.06
N ASN A 118 9.07 -1.23 1.29
CA ASN A 118 8.63 -2.48 0.68
C ASN A 118 9.84 -3.44 0.49
N LEU A 119 9.58 -4.61 -0.11
CA LEU A 119 10.57 -5.64 -0.42
C LEU A 119 10.95 -5.68 -1.91
N LEU A 120 10.62 -4.64 -2.68
CA LEU A 120 10.91 -4.61 -4.11
C LEU A 120 12.41 -4.34 -4.36
N PRO A 121 12.98 -4.87 -5.46
CA PRO A 121 14.31 -4.49 -5.89
C PRO A 121 14.39 -2.97 -6.10
N ARG A 122 15.48 -2.36 -5.63
CA ARG A 122 15.72 -0.92 -5.82
C ARG A 122 16.65 -0.69 -6.99
N HIS A 123 16.30 0.26 -7.84
CA HIS A 123 17.14 0.64 -8.96
C HIS A 123 18.07 1.81 -8.56
N ALA A 124 19.28 1.88 -9.11
CA ALA A 124 20.21 2.97 -8.76
C ALA A 124 19.69 4.37 -9.19
N ASN A 125 18.67 4.42 -10.04
CA ASN A 125 18.09 5.62 -10.63
C ASN A 125 16.67 5.92 -10.13
N VAL A 126 16.28 5.50 -8.92
CA VAL A 126 14.89 5.65 -8.42
C VAL A 126 14.35 7.08 -8.58
N SER A 127 15.15 8.11 -8.28
CA SER A 127 14.71 9.50 -8.33
C SER A 127 14.83 10.17 -9.70
N THR A 128 15.30 9.48 -10.75
CA THR A 128 15.48 10.13 -12.06
C THR A 128 14.18 10.27 -12.85
N SER A 129 13.14 9.53 -12.45
CA SER A 129 11.79 9.62 -13.04
C SER A 129 10.74 9.33 -11.96
N LEU A 130 9.67 10.12 -11.94
CA LEU A 130 8.52 9.86 -11.06
C LEU A 130 7.86 8.51 -11.34
N GLU A 131 7.94 7.99 -12.57
CA GLU A 131 7.45 6.64 -12.88
C GLU A 131 8.28 5.56 -12.19
N GLN A 132 9.62 5.69 -12.22
CA GLN A 132 10.49 4.73 -11.55
C GLN A 132 10.34 4.83 -10.03
N PHE A 133 10.23 6.06 -9.51
CA PHE A 133 9.92 6.31 -8.10
C PHE A 133 8.63 5.59 -7.68
N CYS A 134 7.52 5.80 -8.41
CA CYS A 134 6.27 5.08 -8.15
C CYS A 134 6.47 3.56 -8.09
N ARG A 135 7.17 2.97 -9.07
CA ARG A 135 7.38 1.51 -9.15
C ARG A 135 8.21 0.97 -8.00
N ASP A 136 9.25 1.68 -7.59
CA ASP A 136 10.20 1.21 -6.59
C ASP A 136 9.69 1.46 -5.16
N THR A 137 8.86 2.48 -4.95
CA THR A 137 8.36 2.84 -3.61
C THR A 137 6.92 2.43 -3.35
N VAL A 138 6.23 1.82 -4.32
CA VAL A 138 4.84 1.38 -4.13
C VAL A 138 4.71 0.44 -2.95
N MET A 139 3.70 0.69 -2.13
CA MET A 139 3.37 -0.15 -0.99
C MET A 139 1.86 -0.26 -0.86
N THR A 140 1.41 -1.19 -0.03
CA THR A 140 0.00 -1.26 0.30
C THR A 140 -0.35 -0.17 1.30
N ILE A 141 -1.55 0.41 1.17
CA ILE A 141 -2.19 1.20 2.23
C ILE A 141 -3.17 0.33 3.05
N TRP A 142 -3.03 -0.99 2.97
CA TRP A 142 -3.82 -2.02 3.66
C TRP A 142 -5.32 -2.03 3.31
N HIS A 143 -5.72 -1.38 2.21
CA HIS A 143 -7.11 -1.30 1.74
C HIS A 143 -7.39 -2.23 0.55
N TYR A 144 -6.79 -3.43 0.54
CA TYR A 144 -7.08 -4.47 -0.45
C TYR A 144 -8.52 -4.98 -0.30
N HIS A 145 -9.11 -5.44 -1.41
CA HIS A 145 -10.51 -5.83 -1.52
C HIS A 145 -10.68 -6.77 -2.73
N GLY A 146 -11.89 -7.30 -2.91
CA GLY A 146 -12.19 -8.24 -4.00
C GLY A 146 -11.87 -9.71 -3.66
N GLY A 147 -12.11 -10.58 -4.64
CA GLY A 147 -11.95 -12.04 -4.52
C GLY A 147 -13.28 -12.81 -4.43
N CYS A 148 -14.35 -12.15 -3.99
CA CYS A 148 -15.70 -12.73 -3.87
C CYS A 148 -16.77 -11.73 -4.37
N GLN A 149 -16.53 -11.08 -5.51
CA GLN A 149 -17.31 -9.91 -5.92
C GLN A 149 -18.80 -10.22 -6.14
N VAL A 150 -19.65 -9.24 -5.82
CA VAL A 150 -21.07 -9.23 -6.20
C VAL A 150 -21.21 -9.32 -7.72
N GLY A 151 -22.10 -10.19 -8.20
CA GLY A 151 -22.32 -10.49 -9.62
C GLY A 151 -21.28 -11.43 -10.24
N ARG A 152 -20.31 -11.92 -9.46
CA ARG A 152 -19.36 -12.97 -9.89
C ARG A 152 -19.39 -14.21 -9.00
N VAL A 153 -19.37 -14.02 -7.68
CA VAL A 153 -19.37 -15.11 -6.70
C VAL A 153 -20.61 -15.08 -5.82
N VAL A 154 -21.05 -13.88 -5.45
CA VAL A 154 -22.29 -13.66 -4.70
C VAL A 154 -23.31 -12.86 -5.49
N ASP A 155 -24.60 -13.07 -5.23
CA ASP A 155 -25.69 -12.28 -5.82
C ASP A 155 -25.85 -10.88 -5.15
N GLY A 156 -26.83 -10.10 -5.60
CA GLY A 156 -27.12 -8.77 -5.05
C GLY A 156 -27.60 -8.78 -3.58
N GLU A 157 -27.94 -9.95 -3.05
CA GLU A 157 -28.30 -10.20 -1.66
C GLU A 157 -27.14 -10.87 -0.90
N TYR A 158 -25.94 -10.85 -1.47
CA TYR A 158 -24.71 -11.44 -0.93
C TYR A 158 -24.75 -12.97 -0.74
N ARG A 159 -25.68 -13.68 -1.40
CA ARG A 159 -25.75 -15.15 -1.37
C ARG A 159 -24.76 -15.76 -2.36
N VAL A 160 -24.05 -16.79 -1.94
CA VAL A 160 -23.10 -17.50 -2.80
C VAL A 160 -23.86 -18.25 -3.91
N HIS A 161 -23.45 -18.07 -5.16
CA HIS A 161 -24.11 -18.71 -6.29
C HIS A 161 -24.06 -20.24 -6.19
N GLY A 162 -25.23 -20.88 -6.33
CA GLY A 162 -25.35 -22.34 -6.31
C GLY A 162 -25.20 -22.99 -4.93
N VAL A 163 -25.14 -22.20 -3.85
CA VAL A 163 -25.02 -22.70 -2.48
C VAL A 163 -26.12 -22.11 -1.61
N ASP A 164 -26.95 -22.98 -1.04
CA ASP A 164 -28.01 -22.57 -0.12
C ASP A 164 -27.45 -22.17 1.24
N ALA A 165 -28.16 -21.27 1.93
CA ALA A 165 -27.87 -20.83 3.29
C ALA A 165 -26.43 -20.28 3.54
N LEU A 166 -25.74 -19.81 2.50
CA LEU A 166 -24.39 -19.23 2.60
C LEU A 166 -24.34 -17.80 2.02
N ARG A 167 -23.78 -16.87 2.79
CA ARG A 167 -23.51 -15.48 2.38
C ARG A 167 -22.09 -15.05 2.71
N VAL A 168 -21.56 -14.06 2.00
CA VAL A 168 -20.27 -13.42 2.28
C VAL A 168 -20.48 -11.92 2.43
N VAL A 169 -20.08 -11.36 3.58
CA VAL A 169 -20.30 -9.94 3.91
C VAL A 169 -19.01 -9.35 4.50
N ASP A 170 -18.08 -8.98 3.61
CA ASP A 170 -16.84 -8.28 3.94
C ASP A 170 -16.29 -7.52 2.70
N GLY A 171 -15.09 -6.96 2.80
CA GLY A 171 -14.45 -6.21 1.71
C GLY A 171 -14.13 -7.03 0.44
N SER A 172 -14.20 -8.36 0.48
CA SER A 172 -13.97 -9.22 -0.70
C SER A 172 -15.07 -9.09 -1.76
N THR A 173 -16.22 -8.54 -1.38
CA THR A 173 -17.40 -8.40 -2.23
C THR A 173 -17.38 -7.17 -3.13
N PHE A 174 -16.46 -6.23 -2.87
CA PHE A 174 -16.33 -4.99 -3.62
C PHE A 174 -15.56 -5.15 -4.94
N HIS A 175 -16.00 -4.43 -5.97
CA HIS A 175 -15.24 -4.25 -7.22
C HIS A 175 -14.19 -3.15 -7.11
N TYR A 176 -14.44 -2.15 -6.27
CA TYR A 176 -13.56 -1.01 -6.06
C TYR A 176 -13.53 -0.62 -4.58
N SER A 177 -12.40 -0.09 -4.10
CA SER A 177 -12.26 0.39 -2.72
C SER A 177 -13.26 1.52 -2.44
N PRO A 178 -14.15 1.39 -1.44
CA PRO A 178 -15.06 2.46 -1.10
C PRO A 178 -14.33 3.59 -0.36
N GLY A 179 -14.33 4.79 -0.95
CA GLY A 179 -13.72 5.99 -0.37
C GLY A 179 -12.19 5.91 -0.17
N THR A 180 -11.66 6.81 0.65
CA THR A 180 -10.23 6.84 0.98
C THR A 180 -9.86 5.71 1.95
N ASN A 181 -10.63 5.54 3.03
CA ASN A 181 -10.46 4.51 4.05
C ASN A 181 -11.74 3.67 4.14
N PRO A 182 -11.71 2.36 3.81
CA PRO A 182 -12.92 1.56 3.65
C PRO A 182 -13.52 1.06 4.97
N GLN A 183 -12.84 1.24 6.10
CA GLN A 183 -13.24 0.63 7.38
C GLN A 183 -14.69 0.97 7.77
N ALA A 184 -15.08 2.24 7.72
CA ALA A 184 -16.43 2.66 8.06
C ALA A 184 -17.49 2.02 7.15
N THR A 185 -17.20 1.94 5.85
CA THR A 185 -18.08 1.29 4.88
C THR A 185 -18.22 -0.21 5.14
N VAL A 186 -17.12 -0.90 5.45
CA VAL A 186 -17.15 -2.35 5.76
C VAL A 186 -17.90 -2.61 7.07
N MET A 187 -17.71 -1.78 8.10
CA MET A 187 -18.47 -1.91 9.35
C MET A 187 -19.97 -1.70 9.14
N MET A 188 -20.34 -0.72 8.31
CA MET A 188 -21.75 -0.46 7.97
C MET A 188 -22.35 -1.62 7.18
N LEU A 189 -21.61 -2.19 6.22
CA LEU A 189 -22.06 -3.34 5.42
C LEU A 189 -22.43 -4.56 6.27
N GLY A 190 -21.75 -4.77 7.40
CA GLY A 190 -22.00 -5.91 8.28
C GLY A 190 -23.24 -5.79 9.18
N ARG A 191 -23.87 -4.61 9.25
CA ARG A 191 -25.06 -4.35 10.06
C ARG A 191 -26.34 -4.64 9.29
#